data_AF-A0A9N9EQ51-F1
#
_entry.id   AF-A0A9N9EQ51-F1
#
_cell.length_a   1.000
_cell.length_b   1.000
_cell.length_c   1.000
_cell.angle_alpha   90.00
_cell.angle_beta   90.00
_cell.angle_gamma   90.00
#
_symmetry.space_group_name_H-M   'P 1'
#
loop_
_entity.id
_entity.type
_entity.pdbx_description
1 polymer ?
#
loop_
_entity_poly.entity_id
_entity_poly.type
_entity_poly.pdbx_seq_one_letter_code
_entity_poly.pdbx_strand_id
1 'polypeptide(L)'
;NQTTIFIYTTNHVFYLLILYFSAKLIERVLRKYNPEMSIEHLRNCTTYILEIIVTAVGFFLLIAMYNLLVNKEISLRDYKLGQVAGLLICDLYIFELLYRTTMRRPLIIHHCVTMTMMSLGIYVVIEGGLVIYPHAVLLLFQATTEQSTFLGLLFYRIFPKYASGVLLFSSIQVFVVKTATLAWCYIFWGQDMLPNKDHLKIVTAWNIIFPIGAFILFLTQIWATYV
;
A
#
# COMPACT_ATOMS: atom_id res chain seq x y z
N ASN A 1 -22.60 -11.61 11.39
CA ASN A 1 -21.25 -12.20 11.21
C ASN A 1 -21.08 -12.99 9.92
N GLN A 2 -21.85 -14.04 9.61
CA GLN A 2 -21.65 -14.81 8.37
C GLN A 2 -21.93 -14.03 7.07
N THR A 3 -22.99 -13.22 7.03
CA THR A 3 -23.33 -12.38 5.86
C THR A 3 -22.24 -11.35 5.57
N THR A 4 -21.65 -10.78 6.63
CA THR A 4 -20.57 -9.80 6.55
C THR A 4 -19.30 -10.42 5.97
N ILE A 5 -18.89 -11.60 6.47
CA ILE A 5 -17.73 -12.34 5.96
C ILE A 5 -17.93 -12.69 4.48
N PHE A 6 -19.11 -13.20 4.11
CA PHE A 6 -19.42 -13.55 2.73
C PHE A 6 -19.31 -12.35 1.78
N ILE A 7 -19.83 -11.18 2.16
CA ILE A 7 -19.75 -9.96 1.33
C ILE A 7 -18.29 -9.51 1.18
N TYR A 8 -17.50 -9.47 2.26
CA TYR A 8 -16.09 -9.09 2.17
C TYR A 8 -15.30 -10.05 1.29
N THR A 9 -15.44 -11.36 1.50
CA THR A 9 -14.78 -12.37 0.65
C THR A 9 -15.20 -12.25 -0.82
N THR A 10 -16.49 -12.00 -1.08
CA THR A 10 -16.98 -11.80 -2.45
C THR A 10 -16.36 -10.57 -3.10
N ASN A 11 -16.23 -9.46 -2.37
CA ASN A 11 -15.60 -8.24 -2.89
C ASN A 11 -14.12 -8.47 -3.22
N HIS A 12 -13.38 -9.15 -2.35
CA HIS A 12 -11.97 -9.50 -2.61
C HIS A 12 -11.82 -10.38 -3.86
N VAL A 13 -12.62 -11.45 -3.97
CA VAL A 13 -12.58 -12.35 -5.14
C VAL A 13 -12.93 -11.58 -6.42
N PHE A 14 -13.97 -10.77 -6.38
CA PHE A 14 -14.40 -9.99 -7.54
C PHE A 14 -13.33 -8.98 -7.97
N TYR A 15 -12.71 -8.29 -7.03
CA TYR A 15 -11.66 -7.33 -7.34
C TYR A 15 -10.37 -8.00 -7.85
N LEU A 16 -9.99 -9.16 -7.29
CA LEU A 16 -8.89 -9.97 -7.84
C LEU A 16 -9.15 -10.42 -9.28
N LEU A 17 -10.40 -10.74 -9.64
CA LEU A 17 -10.78 -11.02 -11.03
C LEU A 17 -10.61 -9.79 -11.92
N ILE A 18 -11.02 -8.60 -11.46
CA ILE A 18 -10.80 -7.34 -12.18
C ILE A 18 -9.31 -7.11 -12.43
N LEU A 19 -8.47 -7.29 -11.41
CA LEU A 19 -7.01 -7.17 -11.54
C LEU A 19 -6.47 -8.17 -12.55
N TYR A 20 -6.92 -9.42 -12.51
CA TYR A 20 -6.51 -10.46 -13.46
C TYR A 20 -6.88 -10.10 -14.91
N PHE A 21 -8.13 -9.69 -15.17
CA PHE A 21 -8.55 -9.30 -16.52
C PHE A 21 -7.81 -8.06 -17.02
N SER A 22 -7.59 -7.08 -16.13
CA SER A 22 -6.81 -5.89 -16.43
C SER A 22 -5.36 -6.24 -16.77
N ALA A 23 -4.74 -7.16 -16.01
CA ALA A 23 -3.42 -7.68 -16.30
C ALA A 23 -3.36 -8.33 -17.68
N LYS A 24 -4.34 -9.18 -18.04
CA LYS A 24 -4.40 -9.82 -19.36
C LYS A 24 -4.58 -8.81 -20.50
N LEU A 25 -5.33 -7.74 -20.29
CA LEU A 25 -5.44 -6.66 -21.26
C LEU A 25 -4.10 -5.93 -21.45
N ILE A 26 -3.43 -5.57 -20.35
CA ILE A 26 -2.11 -4.92 -20.37
C ILE A 26 -1.08 -5.83 -21.05
N GLU A 27 -1.04 -7.13 -20.73
CA GLU A 27 -0.14 -8.09 -21.37
C GLU A 27 -0.33 -8.13 -22.89
N ARG A 28 -1.59 -8.12 -23.37
CA ARG A 28 -1.88 -8.08 -24.82
C ARG A 28 -1.31 -6.82 -25.47
N VAL A 29 -1.46 -5.66 -24.82
CA VAL A 29 -0.93 -4.39 -25.32
C VAL A 29 0.61 -4.41 -25.33
N LEU A 30 1.23 -4.86 -24.24
CA LEU A 30 2.69 -4.95 -24.12
C LEU A 30 3.30 -5.93 -25.13
N ARG A 31 2.69 -7.11 -25.33
CA ARG A 31 3.13 -8.08 -26.36
C ARG A 31 2.95 -7.56 -27.78
N LYS A 32 1.93 -6.73 -28.03
CA LYS A 32 1.77 -6.08 -29.33
C LYS A 32 2.91 -5.08 -29.60
N TYR A 33 3.39 -4.39 -28.56
CA TYR A 33 4.50 -3.44 -28.68
C TYR A 33 5.88 -4.13 -28.74
N ASN A 34 6.08 -5.18 -27.95
CA ASN A 34 7.30 -5.98 -27.95
C ASN A 34 6.97 -7.48 -27.81
N PRO A 35 6.84 -8.20 -28.95
CA PRO A 35 6.47 -9.62 -28.97
C PRO A 35 7.47 -10.55 -28.29
N GLU A 36 8.76 -10.19 -28.29
CA GLU A 36 9.87 -11.00 -27.79
C GLU A 36 10.09 -10.85 -26.27
N MET A 37 9.25 -10.07 -25.59
CA MET A 37 9.35 -9.87 -24.15
C MET A 37 9.18 -11.20 -23.40
N SER A 38 10.18 -11.53 -22.57
CA SER A 38 10.11 -12.72 -21.70
C SER A 38 8.91 -12.64 -20.76
N ILE A 39 8.37 -13.80 -20.37
CA ILE A 39 7.19 -13.86 -19.49
C ILE A 39 7.44 -13.13 -18.16
N GLU A 40 8.65 -13.25 -17.61
CA GLU A 40 9.05 -12.54 -16.39
C GLU A 40 9.04 -11.02 -16.59
N HIS A 41 9.63 -10.52 -17.67
CA HIS A 41 9.61 -9.08 -17.96
C HIS A 41 8.20 -8.57 -18.20
N LEU A 42 7.39 -9.32 -18.94
CA LEU A 42 6.01 -8.96 -19.24
C LEU A 42 5.18 -8.83 -17.97
N ARG A 43 5.28 -9.80 -17.06
CA ARG A 43 4.53 -9.78 -15.80
C ARG A 43 4.98 -8.64 -14.90
N ASN A 44 6.30 -8.40 -14.80
CA ASN A 44 6.83 -7.26 -14.04
C ASN A 44 6.32 -5.91 -14.59
N CYS A 45 6.38 -5.69 -15.90
CA CYS A 45 5.84 -4.48 -16.52
C CYS A 45 4.33 -4.33 -16.29
N THR A 46 3.59 -5.44 -16.40
CA THR A 46 2.15 -5.47 -16.17
C THR A 46 1.81 -5.08 -14.73
N THR A 47 2.53 -5.63 -13.75
CA THR A 47 2.31 -5.27 -12.35
C THR A 47 2.64 -3.82 -12.06
N TYR A 48 3.73 -3.26 -12.60
CA TYR A 48 4.02 -1.83 -12.42
C TYR A 48 2.92 -0.92 -12.96
N ILE A 49 2.34 -1.26 -14.10
CA ILE A 49 1.22 -0.48 -14.67
C ILE A 49 -0.01 -0.56 -13.75
N LEU A 50 -0.35 -1.76 -13.27
CA LEU A 50 -1.46 -1.94 -12.33
C LEU A 50 -1.20 -1.20 -11.01
N GLU A 51 0.03 -1.27 -10.49
CA GLU A 51 0.43 -0.56 -9.28
C GLU A 51 0.27 0.94 -9.46
N ILE A 52 0.76 1.52 -10.55
CA ILE A 52 0.58 2.95 -10.84
C ILE A 52 -0.91 3.33 -10.80
N ILE A 53 -1.76 2.57 -11.49
CA ILE A 53 -3.20 2.87 -11.60
C ILE A 53 -3.90 2.74 -10.24
N VAL A 54 -3.74 1.58 -9.58
CA VAL A 54 -4.48 1.26 -8.36
C VAL A 54 -3.98 2.11 -7.18
N THR A 55 -2.66 2.27 -7.04
CA THR A 55 -2.12 3.11 -5.96
C THR A 55 -2.44 4.58 -6.18
N ALA A 56 -2.54 5.07 -7.43
CA ALA A 56 -2.99 6.44 -7.70
C ALA A 56 -4.46 6.65 -7.27
N VAL A 57 -5.35 5.69 -7.57
CA VAL A 57 -6.73 5.74 -7.07
C VAL A 57 -6.75 5.74 -5.54
N GLY A 58 -5.99 4.84 -4.90
CA GLY A 58 -5.83 4.80 -3.45
C GLY A 58 -5.35 6.13 -2.88
N PHE A 59 -4.33 6.73 -3.48
CA PHE A 59 -3.77 8.02 -3.08
C PHE A 59 -4.83 9.13 -3.09
N PHE A 60 -5.62 9.26 -4.17
CA PHE A 60 -6.69 10.26 -4.24
C PHE A 60 -7.82 10.01 -3.23
N LEU A 61 -8.16 8.74 -2.96
CA LEU A 61 -9.13 8.41 -1.91
C LEU A 61 -8.63 8.86 -0.53
N LEU A 62 -7.34 8.68 -0.24
CA LEU A 62 -6.74 9.06 1.04
C LEU A 62 -6.57 10.58 1.16
N ILE A 63 -6.23 11.28 0.07
CA ILE A 63 -6.25 12.76 0.05
C ILE A 63 -7.67 13.29 0.31
N ALA A 64 -8.70 12.64 -0.22
CA ALA A 64 -10.08 13.04 0.04
C ALA A 64 -10.49 12.92 1.53
N MET A 65 -9.68 12.23 2.34
CA MET A 65 -9.80 12.10 3.79
C MET A 65 -8.91 13.11 4.54
N TYR A 66 -8.53 14.24 3.92
CA TYR A 66 -7.65 15.26 4.50
C TYR A 66 -8.04 15.68 5.92
N ASN A 67 -9.33 15.89 6.20
CA ASN A 67 -9.80 16.29 7.53
C ASN A 67 -9.49 15.24 8.60
N LEU A 68 -9.53 13.95 8.27
CA LEU A 68 -9.10 12.89 9.18
C LEU A 68 -7.59 12.99 9.45
N LEU A 69 -6.78 13.21 8.42
CA LEU A 69 -5.33 13.22 8.54
C LEU A 69 -4.80 14.45 9.28
N VAL A 70 -5.48 15.59 9.17
CA VAL A 70 -5.03 16.86 9.78
C VAL A 70 -5.76 17.17 11.08
N ASN A 71 -7.09 17.05 11.10
CA ASN A 71 -7.91 17.43 12.25
C ASN A 71 -8.34 16.24 13.11
N LYS A 72 -8.01 15.00 12.72
CA LYS A 72 -8.40 13.75 13.40
C LYS A 72 -9.92 13.56 13.51
N GLU A 73 -10.68 14.23 12.66
CA GLU A 73 -12.14 14.12 12.60
C GLU A 73 -12.53 12.87 11.80
N ILE A 74 -13.17 11.91 12.46
CA ILE A 74 -13.61 10.66 11.83
C ILE A 74 -15.06 10.83 11.38
N SER A 75 -15.28 10.91 10.07
CA SER A 75 -16.62 10.80 9.49
C SER A 75 -16.89 9.39 8.94
N LEU A 76 -18.17 9.04 8.80
CA LEU A 76 -18.56 7.78 8.14
C LEU A 76 -18.06 7.71 6.69
N ARG A 77 -17.96 8.87 6.01
CA ARG A 77 -17.40 8.95 4.67
C ARG A 77 -15.92 8.56 4.68
N ASP A 78 -15.14 9.12 5.60
CA ASP A 78 -13.72 8.82 5.72
C ASP A 78 -13.51 7.35 6.04
N TYR A 79 -14.29 6.81 6.97
CA TYR A 79 -14.28 5.39 7.30
C TYR A 79 -14.45 4.50 6.07
N LYS A 80 -15.48 4.78 5.24
CA LYS A 80 -15.75 4.03 4.00
C LYS A 80 -14.65 4.20 2.95
N LEU A 81 -14.13 5.42 2.76
CA LEU A 81 -13.05 5.69 1.82
C LEU A 81 -11.78 4.94 2.21
N GLY A 82 -11.41 4.94 3.49
CA GLY A 82 -10.23 4.22 3.98
C GLY A 82 -10.40 2.70 3.88
N GLN A 83 -11.60 2.17 4.09
CA GLN A 83 -11.88 0.74 3.84
C GLN A 83 -11.69 0.37 2.37
N VAL A 84 -12.22 1.19 1.44
CA VAL A 84 -12.06 0.95 0.00
C VAL A 84 -10.58 1.06 -0.39
N ALA A 85 -9.89 2.13 0.01
CA ALA A 85 -8.46 2.28 -0.25
C ALA A 85 -7.66 1.09 0.32
N GLY A 86 -8.01 0.64 1.52
CA GLY A 86 -7.35 -0.49 2.15
C GLY A 86 -7.54 -1.80 1.37
N LEU A 87 -8.77 -2.07 0.92
CA LEU A 87 -9.07 -3.23 0.09
C LEU A 87 -8.30 -3.19 -1.23
N LEU A 88 -8.30 -2.04 -1.92
CA LEU A 88 -7.60 -1.86 -3.20
C LEU A 88 -6.10 -2.21 -3.09
N ILE A 89 -5.44 -1.74 -2.03
CA ILE A 89 -4.00 -1.94 -1.82
C ILE A 89 -3.70 -3.37 -1.36
N CYS A 90 -4.48 -3.92 -0.42
CA CYS A 90 -4.30 -5.31 0.02
C CYS A 90 -4.45 -6.30 -1.15
N ASP A 91 -5.51 -6.16 -1.95
CA ASP A 91 -5.75 -7.07 -3.06
C ASP A 91 -4.74 -6.90 -4.19
N LEU A 92 -4.24 -5.68 -4.41
CA LEU A 92 -3.13 -5.44 -5.32
C LEU A 92 -1.87 -6.20 -4.87
N TYR A 93 -1.54 -6.18 -3.58
CA TYR A 93 -0.37 -6.89 -3.04
C TYR A 93 -0.54 -8.41 -3.08
N ILE A 94 -1.73 -8.93 -2.75
CA ILE A 94 -2.05 -10.34 -2.92
C ILE A 94 -1.91 -10.74 -4.40
N PHE A 95 -2.49 -9.95 -5.30
CA PHE A 95 -2.40 -10.19 -6.72
C PHE A 95 -0.95 -10.21 -7.19
N GLU A 96 -0.13 -9.24 -6.79
CA GLU A 96 1.26 -9.16 -7.22
C GLU A 96 2.08 -10.38 -6.73
N LEU A 97 1.88 -10.81 -5.47
CA LEU A 97 2.51 -11.99 -4.89
C LEU A 97 2.18 -13.28 -5.66
N LEU A 98 0.94 -13.40 -6.16
CA LEU A 98 0.49 -14.56 -6.93
C LEU A 98 0.88 -14.48 -8.41
N TYR A 99 0.91 -13.27 -8.96
CA TYR A 99 1.04 -13.04 -10.39
C TYR A 99 2.49 -13.03 -10.86
N ARG A 100 3.40 -12.40 -10.11
CA ARG A 100 4.82 -12.31 -10.48
C ARG A 100 5.49 -13.67 -10.36
N THR A 101 6.35 -13.97 -11.32
CA THR A 101 7.14 -15.22 -11.32
C THR A 101 8.27 -15.19 -10.31
N THR A 102 8.84 -14.01 -10.09
CA THR A 102 9.99 -13.77 -9.22
C THR A 102 9.76 -12.45 -8.50
N MET A 103 10.01 -12.45 -7.19
CA MET A 103 9.92 -11.26 -6.38
C MET A 103 11.10 -11.23 -5.42
N ARG A 104 11.70 -10.05 -5.26
CA ARG A 104 12.81 -9.86 -4.32
C ARG A 104 12.26 -9.92 -2.88
N ARG A 105 13.04 -10.51 -1.97
CA ARG A 105 12.68 -10.66 -0.56
C ARG A 105 12.21 -9.37 0.15
N PRO A 106 12.83 -8.20 -0.07
CA PRO A 106 12.40 -6.97 0.60
C PRO A 106 10.94 -6.62 0.29
N LEU A 107 10.52 -6.82 -0.97
CA LEU A 107 9.16 -6.53 -1.43
C LEU A 107 8.15 -7.53 -0.86
N ILE A 108 8.50 -8.82 -0.78
CA ILE A 108 7.64 -9.83 -0.15
C ILE A 108 7.41 -9.48 1.33
N ILE A 109 8.48 -9.13 2.05
CA ILE A 109 8.39 -8.74 3.46
C ILE A 109 7.54 -7.48 3.61
N HIS A 110 7.79 -6.46 2.76
CA HIS A 110 7.01 -5.23 2.74
C HIS A 110 5.51 -5.53 2.60
N HIS A 111 5.12 -6.33 1.60
CA HIS A 111 3.72 -6.68 1.35
C HIS A 111 3.08 -7.40 2.53
N CYS A 112 3.77 -8.42 3.06
CA CYS A 112 3.28 -9.18 4.21
C CYS A 112 3.08 -8.29 5.45
N VAL A 113 4.04 -7.39 5.72
CA VAL A 113 3.94 -6.48 6.87
C VAL A 113 2.84 -5.45 6.64
N THR A 114 2.73 -4.83 5.46
CA THR A 114 1.68 -3.86 5.15
C THR A 114 0.29 -4.47 5.30
N MET A 115 0.05 -5.64 4.70
CA MET A 115 -1.24 -6.35 4.83
C MET A 115 -1.56 -6.73 6.28
N THR A 116 -0.56 -7.18 7.05
CA THR A 116 -0.72 -7.50 8.48
C THR A 116 -1.10 -6.27 9.29
N MET A 117 -0.39 -5.17 9.08
CA MET A 117 -0.64 -3.89 9.75
C MET A 117 -2.03 -3.34 9.43
N MET A 118 -2.44 -3.39 8.16
CA MET A 118 -3.78 -2.94 7.75
C MET A 118 -4.88 -3.81 8.34
N SER A 119 -4.71 -5.13 8.32
CA SER A 119 -5.67 -6.09 8.89
C SER A 119 -5.83 -5.88 10.39
N LEU A 120 -4.71 -5.72 11.11
CA LEU A 120 -4.71 -5.41 12.54
C LEU A 120 -5.39 -4.07 12.80
N GLY A 121 -5.08 -3.03 12.01
CA GLY A 121 -5.66 -1.70 12.17
C GLY A 121 -7.19 -1.71 12.01
N ILE A 122 -7.69 -2.37 10.96
CA ILE A 122 -9.14 -2.53 10.76
C ILE A 122 -9.78 -3.28 11.93
N TYR A 123 -9.15 -4.37 12.37
CA TYR A 123 -9.66 -5.16 13.49
C TYR A 123 -9.77 -4.36 14.79
N VAL A 124 -8.71 -3.64 15.16
CA VAL A 124 -8.69 -2.79 16.37
C VAL A 124 -9.79 -1.71 16.29
N VAL A 125 -10.02 -1.14 15.10
CA VAL A 125 -11.09 -0.14 14.90
C VAL A 125 -12.48 -0.73 15.05
N ILE A 126 -12.72 -1.93 14.50
CA ILE A 126 -14.00 -2.64 14.63
C ILE A 126 -14.29 -2.97 16.11
N GLU A 127 -13.27 -3.34 16.88
CA GLU A 127 -13.36 -3.63 18.31
C GLU A 127 -13.48 -2.37 19.19
N GLY A 128 -13.69 -1.19 18.60
CA GLY A 128 -13.93 0.07 19.31
C GLY A 128 -12.70 0.95 19.53
N GLY A 129 -11.54 0.56 19.01
CA GLY A 129 -10.29 1.34 19.06
C GLY A 129 -10.22 2.46 18.01
N LEU A 130 -11.27 3.28 17.85
CA LEU A 130 -11.34 4.32 16.81
C LEU A 130 -10.17 5.31 16.82
N VAL A 131 -9.57 5.55 17.99
CA VAL A 131 -8.40 6.43 18.17
C VAL A 131 -7.21 6.02 17.30
N ILE A 132 -7.10 4.76 16.89
CA ILE A 132 -6.00 4.28 16.04
C ILE A 132 -6.24 4.49 14.53
N TYR A 133 -7.46 4.85 14.14
CA TYR A 133 -7.86 4.90 12.74
C TYR A 133 -7.01 5.89 11.91
N PRO A 134 -6.70 7.11 12.38
CA PRO A 134 -5.79 8.02 11.69
C PRO A 134 -4.41 7.41 11.45
N HIS A 135 -3.86 6.64 12.41
CA HIS A 135 -2.55 5.98 12.27
C HIS A 135 -2.57 4.90 11.18
N ALA A 136 -3.64 4.10 11.14
CA ALA A 136 -3.80 3.07 10.11
C ALA A 136 -3.95 3.67 8.71
N VAL A 137 -4.71 4.76 8.57
CA VAL A 137 -4.87 5.49 7.30
C VAL A 137 -3.55 6.13 6.87
N LEU A 138 -2.79 6.71 7.80
CA LEU A 138 -1.49 7.31 7.49
C LEU A 138 -0.45 6.28 7.04
N LEU A 139 -0.48 5.07 7.63
CA LEU A 139 0.37 3.97 7.17
C LEU A 139 -0.01 3.52 5.75
N LEU A 140 -1.32 3.42 5.48
CA LEU A 140 -1.83 3.13 4.14
C LEU A 140 -1.45 4.24 3.13
N PHE A 141 -1.42 5.50 3.56
CA PHE A 141 -0.96 6.61 2.74
C PHE A 141 0.47 6.38 2.25
N GLN A 142 1.37 5.88 3.10
CA GLN A 142 2.74 5.55 2.68
C GLN A 142 2.74 4.53 1.52
N ALA A 143 1.93 3.48 1.57
CA ALA A 143 1.85 2.47 0.51
C ALA A 143 1.39 3.05 -0.85
N THR A 144 0.77 4.24 -0.85
CA THR A 144 0.23 4.91 -2.04
C THR A 144 1.10 6.04 -2.57
N THR A 145 2.37 6.19 -2.16
CA THR A 145 3.25 7.28 -2.66
C THR A 145 4.41 6.80 -3.54
N GLU A 146 4.31 5.60 -4.11
CA GLU A 146 5.40 4.93 -4.85
C GLU A 146 5.24 4.95 -6.37
N GLN A 147 4.29 5.71 -6.90
CA GLN A 147 3.97 5.71 -8.35
C GLN A 147 5.18 6.06 -9.22
N SER A 148 6.02 7.01 -8.79
CA SER A 148 7.23 7.36 -9.53
C SER A 148 8.24 6.21 -9.58
N THR A 149 8.26 5.34 -8.57
CA THR A 149 9.19 4.20 -8.52
C THR A 149 8.78 3.17 -9.55
N PHE A 150 7.49 2.84 -9.58
CA PHE A 150 6.93 1.95 -10.58
C PHE A 150 7.09 2.51 -12.00
N LEU A 151 6.94 3.82 -12.18
CA LEU A 151 7.19 4.48 -13.46
C LEU A 151 8.67 4.37 -13.88
N GLY A 152 9.61 4.59 -12.96
CA GLY A 152 11.04 4.42 -13.20
C GLY A 152 11.41 2.98 -13.55
N LEU A 153 10.85 2.00 -12.84
CA LEU A 153 11.05 0.57 -13.09
C LEU A 153 10.44 0.10 -14.42
N LEU A 154 9.33 0.71 -14.84
CA LEU A 154 8.73 0.50 -16.15
C LEU A 154 9.63 1.06 -17.26
N PHE A 155 10.12 2.29 -17.08
CA PHE A 155 11.04 2.94 -18.02
C PHE A 155 12.33 2.17 -18.15
N TYR A 156 12.88 1.64 -17.05
CA TYR A 156 14.07 0.79 -17.07
C TYR A 156 13.93 -0.41 -18.01
N ARG A 157 12.73 -0.98 -18.16
CA ARG A 157 12.47 -2.17 -18.97
C ARG A 157 12.07 -1.85 -20.41
N ILE A 158 11.32 -0.78 -20.63
CA ILE A 158 10.76 -0.46 -21.96
C ILE A 158 11.58 0.63 -22.66
N PHE A 159 12.11 1.59 -21.91
CA PHE A 159 12.79 2.78 -22.44
C PHE A 159 14.06 3.11 -21.61
N PRO A 160 15.08 2.22 -21.61
CA PRO A 160 16.22 2.31 -20.69
C PRO A 160 16.98 3.63 -20.77
N LYS A 161 16.98 4.30 -21.93
CA LYS A 161 17.59 5.61 -22.16
C LYS A 161 17.06 6.71 -21.22
N TYR A 162 15.79 6.64 -20.82
CA TYR A 162 15.15 7.65 -19.96
C TYR A 162 15.06 7.19 -18.49
N ALA A 163 15.47 5.96 -18.18
CA ALA A 163 15.22 5.34 -16.89
C ALA A 163 16.03 5.97 -15.74
N SER A 164 17.29 6.34 -15.99
CA SER A 164 18.19 6.84 -14.95
C SER A 164 17.66 8.11 -14.27
N GLY A 165 17.17 9.07 -15.05
CA GLY A 165 16.60 10.32 -14.52
C GLY A 165 15.33 10.09 -13.71
N VAL A 166 14.43 9.23 -14.20
CA VAL A 166 13.17 8.92 -13.51
C VAL A 166 13.43 8.14 -12.22
N LEU A 167 14.36 7.17 -12.24
CA LEU A 167 14.76 6.42 -11.05
C LEU A 167 15.44 7.31 -10.01
N LEU A 168 16.32 8.23 -10.42
CA LEU A 168 16.94 9.19 -9.50
C LEU A 168 15.90 10.08 -8.83
N PHE A 169 15.00 10.68 -9.61
CA PHE A 169 13.90 11.46 -9.07
C PHE A 169 13.05 10.65 -8.10
N SER A 170 12.70 9.42 -8.47
CA SER A 170 11.88 8.56 -7.63
C SER A 170 12.55 8.19 -6.32
N SER A 171 13.83 7.83 -6.35
CA SER A 171 14.59 7.50 -5.13
C SER A 171 14.61 8.67 -4.16
N ILE A 172 14.78 9.91 -4.66
CA ILE A 172 14.75 11.12 -3.83
C ILE A 172 13.33 11.35 -3.29
N GLN A 173 12.31 11.32 -4.16
CA GLN A 173 10.92 11.57 -3.76
C GLN A 173 10.45 10.55 -2.72
N VAL A 174 10.68 9.26 -2.95
CA VAL A 174 10.27 8.20 -2.01
C VAL A 174 11.02 8.35 -0.70
N PHE A 175 12.32 8.60 -0.72
CA PHE A 175 13.09 8.78 0.51
C PHE A 175 12.55 9.95 1.36
N VAL A 176 12.31 11.12 0.74
CA VAL A 176 11.80 12.30 1.43
C VAL A 176 10.37 12.06 1.95
N VAL A 177 9.46 11.60 1.09
CA VAL A 177 8.05 11.41 1.44
C VAL A 177 7.88 10.32 2.49
N LYS A 178 8.56 9.18 2.37
CA LYS A 178 8.49 8.09 3.36
C LYS A 178 9.07 8.50 4.70
N THR A 179 10.18 9.23 4.70
CA THR A 179 10.78 9.73 5.96
C THR A 179 9.83 10.72 6.65
N ALA A 180 9.27 11.67 5.91
CA ALA A 180 8.33 12.66 6.43
C ALA A 180 7.04 12.01 6.97
N THR A 181 6.45 11.09 6.20
CA THR A 181 5.24 10.37 6.60
C THR A 181 5.49 9.41 7.76
N LEU A 182 6.67 8.79 7.87
CA LEU A 182 7.06 8.00 9.03
C LEU A 182 7.19 8.86 10.29
N ALA A 183 7.85 10.01 10.18
CA ALA A 183 7.93 10.96 11.30
C ALA A 183 6.51 11.39 11.75
N TRP A 184 5.62 11.68 10.80
CA TRP A 184 4.22 11.97 11.09
C TRP A 184 3.52 10.80 11.81
N CYS A 185 3.70 9.56 11.35
CA CYS A 185 3.21 8.37 12.03
C CYS A 185 3.63 8.31 13.51
N TYR A 186 4.91 8.56 13.82
CA TYR A 186 5.40 8.53 15.20
C TYR A 186 4.90 9.71 16.04
N ILE A 187 4.75 10.90 15.46
CA ILE A 187 4.18 12.05 16.16
C ILE A 187 2.73 11.77 16.55
N PHE A 188 1.92 11.29 15.60
CA PHE A 188 0.53 10.93 15.87
C PHE A 188 0.42 9.81 16.89
N TRP A 189 1.26 8.79 16.76
CA TRP A 189 1.31 7.69 17.72
C TRP A 189 1.69 8.19 19.12
N GLY A 190 2.72 9.03 19.25
CA GLY A 190 3.15 9.59 20.51
C GLY A 190 2.11 10.48 21.19
N GLN A 191 1.37 11.27 20.41
CA GLN A 191 0.31 12.14 20.92
C GLN A 191 -0.92 11.35 21.39
N ASP A 192 -1.31 10.30 20.66
CA ASP A 192 -2.60 9.64 20.89
C ASP A 192 -2.48 8.41 21.80
N MET A 193 -1.33 7.72 21.81
CA MET A 193 -1.15 6.42 22.49
C MET A 193 -0.31 6.47 23.76
N LEU A 194 0.57 7.47 23.94
CA LEU A 194 1.37 7.60 25.17
C LEU A 194 0.56 8.17 26.36
N PRO A 195 -0.35 9.14 26.18
CA PRO A 195 -1.08 9.73 27.31
C PRO A 195 -2.19 8.85 27.88
N ASN A 196 -2.78 7.96 27.08
CA ASN A 196 -3.89 7.10 27.52
C ASN A 196 -3.38 5.72 27.93
N LYS A 197 -3.42 5.42 29.24
CA LYS A 197 -3.01 4.11 29.77
C LYS A 197 -4.16 3.10 29.86
N ASP A 198 -5.40 3.58 29.83
CA ASP A 198 -6.62 2.76 29.94
C ASP A 198 -7.17 2.34 28.57
N HIS A 199 -6.29 1.80 27.75
CA HIS A 199 -6.67 1.29 26.44
C HIS A 199 -7.25 -0.12 26.52
N LEU A 200 -8.22 -0.42 25.66
CA LEU A 200 -8.62 -1.79 25.37
C LEU A 200 -7.38 -2.64 25.06
N LYS A 201 -7.34 -3.89 25.52
CA LYS A 201 -6.19 -4.81 25.30
C LYS A 201 -5.76 -4.85 23.81
N ILE A 202 -6.72 -4.74 22.91
CA ILE A 202 -6.47 -4.74 21.46
C ILE A 202 -5.77 -3.47 20.96
N VAL A 203 -6.05 -2.31 21.58
CA VAL A 203 -5.33 -1.05 21.33
C VAL A 203 -3.92 -1.12 21.92
N THR A 204 -3.72 -1.81 23.05
CA THR A 204 -2.37 -2.09 23.58
C THR A 204 -1.53 -2.91 22.59
N ALA A 205 -2.13 -3.92 21.94
CA ALA A 205 -1.44 -4.69 20.91
C ALA A 205 -1.00 -3.81 19.74
N TRP A 206 -1.90 -2.92 19.26
CA TRP A 206 -1.55 -1.90 18.26
C TRP A 206 -0.39 -1.02 18.70
N ASN A 207 -0.41 -0.54 19.95
CA ASN A 207 0.62 0.35 20.49
C ASN A 207 2.04 -0.26 20.46
N ILE A 208 2.15 -1.58 20.59
CA ILE A 208 3.42 -2.30 20.53
C ILE A 208 3.79 -2.64 19.07
N ILE A 209 2.84 -3.16 18.30
CA ILE A 209 3.09 -3.68 16.96
C ILE A 209 3.32 -2.54 15.96
N PHE A 210 2.59 -1.43 16.09
CA PHE A 210 2.68 -0.29 15.18
C PHE A 210 4.08 0.29 15.00
N PRO A 211 4.81 0.71 16.06
CA PRO A 211 6.14 1.28 15.88
C PRO A 211 7.13 0.28 15.29
N ILE A 212 6.99 -1.01 15.59
CA ILE A 212 7.84 -2.07 15.02
C ILE A 212 7.53 -2.26 13.54
N GLY A 213 6.24 -2.41 13.20
CA GLY A 213 5.78 -2.60 11.82
C GLY A 213 6.14 -1.42 10.92
N ALA A 214 5.88 -0.19 11.38
CA ALA A 214 6.24 1.02 10.63
C ALA A 214 7.75 1.12 10.39
N PHE A 215 8.58 0.76 11.37
CA PHE A 215 10.03 0.74 11.21
C PHE A 215 10.49 -0.34 10.24
N ILE A 216 9.93 -1.55 10.30
CA ILE A 216 10.24 -2.63 9.34
C ILE A 216 9.84 -2.20 7.92
N LEU A 217 8.68 -1.57 7.73
CA LEU A 217 8.25 -1.07 6.43
C LEU A 217 9.21 -0.02 5.87
N PHE A 218 9.73 0.87 6.72
CA PHE A 218 10.74 1.83 6.33
C PHE A 218 12.08 1.17 5.95
N LEU A 219 12.57 0.22 6.76
CA LEU A 219 13.82 -0.49 6.49
C LEU A 219 13.75 -1.33 5.21
N THR A 220 12.64 -2.03 4.99
CA THR A 220 12.42 -2.80 3.77
C THR A 220 12.40 -1.91 2.53
N GLN A 221 11.91 -0.67 2.65
CA GLN A 221 11.98 0.32 1.58
C GLN A 221 13.43 0.70 1.27
N ILE A 222 14.22 1.07 2.28
CA ILE A 222 15.64 1.43 2.08
C ILE A 222 16.40 0.27 1.44
N TRP A 223 16.15 -0.95 1.91
CA TRP A 223 16.77 -2.15 1.35
C TRP A 223 16.38 -2.36 -0.12
N ALA A 224 15.12 -2.11 -0.48
CA ALA A 224 14.66 -2.21 -1.86
C ALA A 224 15.33 -1.18 -2.79
N THR A 225 15.69 0.00 -2.29
CA THR A 225 16.36 1.05 -3.09
C THR A 225 17.86 0.84 -3.25
N TYR A 226 18.52 0.17 -2.30
CA TYR A 226 19.97 -0.05 -2.32
C TYR A 226 20.41 -1.21 -3.25
N VAL A 227 19.51 -2.14 -3.56
CA VAL A 227 19.77 -3.39 -4.33
C VAL A 227 19.13 -3.31 -5.72
#